data_AF-A0ABD3VKU6-F1
#
_entry.id   AF-A0ABD3VKU6-F1
#
_cell.length_a   1.000
_cell.length_b   1.000
_cell.length_c   1.000
_cell.angle_alpha   90.00
_cell.angle_beta   90.00
_cell.angle_gamma   90.00
#
_symmetry.space_group_name_H-M   'P 1'
#
loop_
_entity.id
_entity.type
_entity.pdbx_description
1 polymer ?
#
loop_
_entity_poly.entity_id
_entity_poly.type
_entity_poly.pdbx_seq_one_letter_code
_entity_poly.pdbx_strand_id
1 'polypeptide(L)'
;MDVLVGVQKLLETLHYCLVQYHTLPQRYYPIIERTGGRPRYVIPHDQICQLWETGMSWRAIATLLSASQRTLRRHGLRIGLPRDRYSDISDDNLDKMIHNILSLTPESGETYVQGSLSGKYKV
;
A
#
# COMPACT_ATOMS: atom_id res chain seq x y z
N MET A 1 -8.59 -27.23 -16.15
CA MET A 1 -9.33 -26.10 -16.78
C MET A 1 -9.13 -24.78 -16.03
N ASP A 2 -8.48 -24.79 -14.85
CA ASP A 2 -8.39 -23.63 -13.94
C ASP A 2 -7.31 -22.60 -14.29
N VAL A 3 -6.25 -23.01 -14.99
CA VAL A 3 -5.13 -22.11 -15.32
C VAL A 3 -5.53 -21.07 -16.37
N LEU A 4 -6.32 -21.46 -17.37
CA LEU A 4 -6.83 -20.53 -18.39
C LEU A 4 -7.77 -19.48 -17.79
N VAL A 5 -8.62 -19.88 -16.84
CA VAL A 5 -9.52 -18.96 -16.12
C VAL A 5 -8.72 -17.97 -15.27
N GLY A 6 -7.65 -18.44 -14.59
CA GLY A 6 -6.76 -17.58 -13.82
C GLY A 6 -6.01 -16.56 -14.68
N VAL A 7 -5.49 -16.99 -15.84
CA VAL A 7 -4.80 -16.11 -16.80
C VAL A 7 -5.77 -15.09 -17.40
N GLN A 8 -6.99 -15.49 -17.70
CA GLN A 8 -8.02 -14.59 -18.23
C GLN A 8 -8.44 -13.53 -17.19
N LYS A 9 -8.60 -13.93 -15.92
CA LYS A 9 -8.92 -13.01 -14.82
C LYS A 9 -7.78 -12.01 -14.55
N LEU A 10 -6.53 -12.45 -14.68
CA LEU A 10 -5.36 -11.56 -14.63
C LEU A 10 -5.33 -10.58 -15.80
N LEU A 11 -5.63 -11.05 -17.02
CA LEU A 11 -5.74 -10.21 -18.22
C LEU A 11 -6.85 -9.16 -18.07
N GLU A 12 -8.01 -9.53 -17.54
CA GLU A 12 -9.11 -8.61 -17.26
C GLU A 12 -8.75 -7.59 -16.18
N THR A 13 -8.07 -8.02 -15.12
CA THR A 13 -7.60 -7.13 -14.03
C THR A 13 -6.53 -6.16 -14.53
N LEU A 14 -5.57 -6.65 -15.32
CA LEU A 14 -4.54 -5.83 -15.94
C LEU A 14 -5.15 -4.87 -16.96
N HIS A 15 -6.14 -5.31 -17.75
CA HIS A 15 -6.85 -4.45 -18.67
C HIS A 15 -7.60 -3.33 -17.93
N TYR A 16 -8.29 -3.65 -16.84
CA TYR A 16 -8.97 -2.66 -15.99
C TYR A 16 -7.99 -1.65 -15.39
N CYS A 17 -6.85 -2.13 -14.86
CA CYS A 17 -5.78 -1.27 -14.37
C CYS A 17 -5.21 -0.39 -15.48
N LEU A 18 -4.85 -0.95 -16.64
CA LEU A 18 -4.23 -0.20 -17.74
C LEU A 18 -5.19 0.83 -18.34
N VAL A 19 -6.48 0.51 -18.45
CA VAL A 19 -7.51 1.46 -18.88
C VAL A 19 -7.68 2.59 -17.86
N GLN A 20 -7.67 2.28 -16.55
CA GLN A 20 -7.61 3.33 -15.52
C GLN A 20 -6.33 4.17 -15.65
N TYR A 21 -5.16 3.56 -15.81
CA TYR A 21 -3.89 4.30 -15.94
C TYR A 21 -3.81 5.16 -17.20
N HIS A 22 -4.42 4.73 -18.32
CA HIS A 22 -4.34 5.43 -19.60
C HIS A 22 -5.47 6.46 -19.82
N THR A 23 -6.54 6.42 -19.01
CA THR A 23 -7.61 7.44 -19.00
C THR A 23 -7.43 8.48 -17.90
N LEU A 24 -6.51 8.26 -16.96
CA LEU A 24 -6.12 9.30 -16.02
C LEU A 24 -5.37 10.40 -16.76
N PRO A 25 -5.84 11.67 -16.72
CA PRO A 25 -5.06 12.76 -17.24
C PRO A 25 -3.70 12.75 -16.53
N GLN A 26 -2.62 12.95 -17.29
CA GLN A 26 -1.22 13.01 -16.85
C GLN A 26 -0.93 14.04 -15.73
N ARG A 27 -1.97 14.70 -15.21
CA ARG A 27 -2.02 15.39 -13.93
C ARG A 27 -3.37 15.08 -13.29
N TYR A 28 -3.39 14.34 -12.20
CA TYR A 28 -4.54 14.35 -11.31
C TYR A 28 -4.70 15.79 -10.79
N TYR A 29 -5.73 16.49 -11.24
CA TYR A 29 -6.11 17.78 -10.69
C TYR A 29 -6.96 17.50 -9.46
N PRO A 30 -6.42 17.64 -8.24
CA PRO A 30 -7.23 17.40 -7.07
C PRO A 30 -8.40 18.40 -7.07
N ILE A 31 -9.56 17.97 -6.61
CA ILE A 31 -10.66 18.89 -6.37
C ILE A 31 -10.21 19.80 -5.22
N ILE A 32 -10.30 21.11 -5.44
CA ILE A 32 -9.84 22.11 -4.48
C ILE A 32 -11.03 22.94 -4.01
N GLU A 33 -11.26 22.97 -2.70
CA GLU A 33 -12.23 23.85 -2.08
C GLU A 33 -11.58 25.20 -1.77
N ARG A 34 -12.18 26.29 -2.26
CA ARG A 34 -11.73 27.64 -1.94
C ARG A 34 -12.17 28.00 -0.53
N THR A 35 -11.29 27.77 0.43
CA THR A 35 -11.32 28.48 1.71
C THR A 35 -10.84 29.92 1.45
N GLY A 36 -11.25 30.90 2.26
CA GLY A 36 -10.75 32.29 2.17
C GLY A 36 -9.23 32.46 2.41
N GLY A 37 -8.45 31.38 2.30
CA GLY A 37 -7.01 31.26 2.50
C GLY A 37 -6.45 30.09 1.67
N ARG A 38 -5.52 29.29 2.24
CA ARG A 38 -4.92 28.15 1.51
C ARG A 38 -6.00 27.15 1.08
N PRO A 39 -6.18 26.92 -0.23
CA PRO A 39 -7.23 26.05 -0.72
C PRO A 39 -7.11 24.61 -0.18
N ARG A 40 -8.24 23.99 0.14
CA ARG A 40 -8.30 22.65 0.75
C ARG A 40 -8.41 21.59 -0.34
N TYR A 41 -7.55 20.57 -0.27
CA TYR A 41 -7.70 19.38 -1.10
C TYR A 41 -8.94 18.59 -0.67
N VAL A 42 -9.90 18.43 -1.58
CA VAL A 42 -11.06 17.56 -1.46
C VAL A 42 -10.68 16.24 -2.11
N ILE A 43 -10.29 15.28 -1.26
CA ILE A 43 -10.01 13.92 -1.68
C ILE A 43 -11.16 13.05 -1.12
N PRO A 44 -11.98 12.42 -1.98
CA PRO A 44 -13.03 11.51 -1.54
C PRO A 44 -12.47 10.38 -0.66
N HIS A 45 -13.21 10.07 0.40
CA HIS A 45 -12.85 9.02 1.34
C HIS A 45 -12.72 7.66 0.63
N ASP A 46 -13.72 7.31 -0.16
CA ASP A 46 -13.79 6.04 -0.89
C ASP A 46 -12.60 5.85 -1.84
N GLN A 47 -12.13 6.93 -2.46
CA GLN A 47 -10.98 6.88 -3.35
C GLN A 47 -9.69 6.53 -2.59
N ILE A 48 -9.49 7.06 -1.39
CA ILE A 48 -8.34 6.70 -0.55
C ILE A 48 -8.47 5.26 -0.07
N CYS A 49 -9.67 4.82 0.33
CA CYS A 49 -9.90 3.44 0.77
C CYS A 49 -9.62 2.44 -0.35
N GLN A 50 -10.17 2.66 -1.55
CA GLN A 50 -9.94 1.79 -2.71
C GLN A 50 -8.45 1.70 -3.05
N LEU A 51 -7.77 2.85 -3.15
CA LEU A 51 -6.33 2.87 -3.43
C LEU A 51 -5.51 2.23 -2.31
N TRP A 52 -5.94 2.38 -1.05
CA TRP A 52 -5.33 1.71 0.08
C TRP A 52 -5.49 0.18 -0.02
N GLU A 53 -6.68 -0.32 -0.33
CA GLU A 53 -7.01 -1.74 -0.45
C GLU A 53 -6.22 -2.45 -1.55
N THR A 54 -5.81 -1.75 -2.62
CA THR A 54 -4.90 -2.31 -3.64
C THR A 54 -3.49 -2.63 -3.12
N GLY A 55 -3.15 -2.25 -1.88
CA GLY A 55 -1.82 -2.45 -1.29
C GLY A 55 -0.82 -1.32 -1.58
N MET A 56 -1.18 -0.31 -2.39
CA MET A 56 -0.30 0.82 -2.73
C MET A 56 0.18 1.61 -1.51
N SER A 57 1.49 1.78 -1.34
CA SER A 57 2.04 2.57 -0.24
C SER A 57 1.46 4.00 -0.17
N TRP A 58 1.42 4.60 1.03
CA TRP A 58 1.01 6.01 1.18
C TRP A 58 1.77 6.97 0.26
N ARG A 59 3.04 6.67 -0.05
CA ARG A 59 3.84 7.45 -0.99
C ARG A 59 3.32 7.34 -2.42
N ALA A 60 3.00 6.12 -2.88
CA ALA A 60 2.44 5.89 -4.21
C ALA A 60 1.07 6.57 -4.37
N ILE A 61 0.20 6.44 -3.37
CA ILE A 61 -1.12 7.09 -3.37
C ILE A 61 -0.97 8.62 -3.36
N ALA A 62 -0.02 9.16 -2.59
CA ALA A 62 0.25 10.60 -2.55
C ALA A 62 0.69 11.15 -3.92
N THR A 63 1.57 10.42 -4.61
CA THR A 63 1.99 10.75 -5.98
C THR A 63 0.80 10.71 -6.94
N LEU A 64 -0.02 9.66 -6.87
CA LEU A 64 -1.18 9.48 -7.74
C LEU A 64 -2.21 10.60 -7.55
N LEU A 65 -2.47 11.00 -6.31
CA LEU A 65 -3.45 12.03 -5.95
C LEU A 65 -2.86 13.45 -5.93
N SER A 66 -1.62 13.64 -6.37
CA SER A 66 -0.92 14.93 -6.36
C SER A 66 -1.03 15.68 -5.03
N ALA A 67 -0.96 14.93 -3.92
CA ALA A 67 -1.10 15.42 -2.56
C ALA A 67 0.16 15.11 -1.75
N SER A 68 0.41 15.88 -0.68
CA SER A 68 1.52 15.52 0.20
C SER A 68 1.20 14.23 0.97
N GLN A 69 2.21 13.38 1.16
CA GLN A 69 2.07 12.16 1.98
C GLN A 69 1.53 12.49 3.38
N ARG A 70 1.93 13.63 3.96
CA ARG A 70 1.43 14.11 5.25
C ARG A 70 -0.07 14.42 5.23
N THR A 71 -0.57 15.06 4.18
CA THR A 71 -2.00 15.34 3.99
C THR A 71 -2.77 14.03 3.93
N LEU A 72 -2.28 13.08 3.14
CA LEU A 72 -2.93 11.81 2.92
C LEU A 72 -2.96 10.95 4.19
N ARG A 73 -1.85 10.88 4.93
CA ARG A 73 -1.76 10.12 6.20
C ARG A 73 -2.70 10.67 7.27
N ARG A 74 -2.79 12.01 7.40
CA ARG A 74 -3.75 12.66 8.32
C ARG A 74 -5.19 12.36 7.92
N HIS A 75 -5.46 12.38 6.62
CA HIS A 75 -6.78 12.08 6.10
C HIS A 75 -7.15 10.61 6.35
N GLY A 76 -6.21 9.68 6.10
CA GLY A 76 -6.33 8.25 6.39
C GLY A 76 -6.65 7.97 7.86
N LEU A 77 -5.93 8.61 8.79
CA LEU A 77 -6.22 8.49 10.21
C LEU A 77 -7.63 8.98 10.58
N ARG A 78 -8.11 10.06 9.95
CA ARG A 78 -9.46 10.59 10.17
C ARG A 78 -10.56 9.61 9.72
N ILE A 79 -10.28 8.75 8.76
CA ILE A 79 -11.19 7.69 8.29
C ILE A 79 -10.94 6.33 8.92
N GLY A 80 -10.04 6.23 9.91
CA GLY A 80 -9.75 4.97 10.59
C GLY A 80 -8.84 4.02 9.82
N LEU A 81 -8.17 4.47 8.74
CA LEU A 81 -7.16 3.65 8.08
C LEU A 81 -5.90 3.55 8.95
N PRO A 82 -5.30 2.35 9.05
CA PRO A 82 -4.10 2.15 9.85
C PRO A 82 -2.94 2.97 9.30
N ARG A 83 -2.05 3.38 10.20
CA ARG A 83 -0.95 4.28 9.87
C ARG A 83 0.01 3.68 8.85
N ASP A 84 0.20 2.37 8.95
CA ASP A 84 1.08 1.55 8.14
C ASP A 84 0.41 0.18 7.94
N ARG A 85 0.84 -0.54 6.91
CA ARG A 85 0.47 -1.95 6.71
C ARG A 85 1.55 -2.80 7.33
N TYR A 86 1.44 -3.08 8.62
CA TYR A 86 2.19 -4.15 9.23
C TYR A 86 1.45 -5.46 8.99
N SER A 87 2.18 -6.55 8.82
CA SER A 87 1.59 -7.87 8.88
C SER A 87 1.10 -8.15 10.30
N ASP A 88 -0.08 -8.75 10.43
CA ASP A 88 -0.64 -9.18 11.70
C ASP A 88 0.03 -10.48 12.16
N ILE A 89 1.31 -10.39 12.50
CA ILE A 89 2.12 -11.51 13.01
C ILE A 89 2.16 -11.38 14.53
N SER A 90 1.74 -12.43 15.23
CA SER A 90 1.90 -12.50 16.69
C SER A 90 3.37 -12.69 17.08
N ASP A 91 3.74 -12.20 18.25
CA ASP A 91 5.10 -12.34 18.80
C ASP A 91 5.58 -13.82 18.79
N ASP A 92 4.74 -14.75 19.25
CA ASP A 92 5.05 -16.19 19.23
C ASP A 92 5.38 -16.73 17.82
N ASN A 93 4.73 -16.18 16.79
CA ASN A 93 4.96 -16.60 15.41
C ASN A 93 6.20 -15.92 14.84
N LEU A 94 6.44 -14.67 15.20
CA LEU A 94 7.67 -13.96 14.86
C LEU A 94 8.89 -14.66 15.45
N ASP A 95 8.83 -15.06 16.72
CA ASP A 95 9.90 -15.79 17.41
C ASP A 95 10.20 -17.13 16.73
N LYS A 96 9.15 -17.90 16.37
CA LYS A 96 9.33 -19.14 15.60
C LYS A 96 10.00 -18.90 14.26
N MET A 97 9.65 -17.81 13.57
CA MET A 97 10.28 -17.46 12.28
C MET A 97 11.75 -17.07 12.47
N ILE A 98 12.07 -16.27 13.49
CA ILE A 98 13.44 -15.90 13.83
C ILE A 98 14.26 -17.16 14.16
N HIS A 99 13.74 -18.05 15.00
CA HIS A 99 14.40 -19.31 15.34
C HIS A 99 14.63 -20.20 14.11
N ASN A 100 13.67 -20.27 13.19
CA ASN A 100 13.82 -21.02 11.94
C ASN A 100 14.88 -20.41 11.00
N ILE A 101 15.01 -19.08 10.96
CA ILE A 101 16.08 -18.43 10.18
C ILE A 101 17.43 -18.74 10.81
N LEU A 102 17.56 -18.58 12.13
CA LEU A 102 18.81 -18.82 12.85
C LEU A 102 19.24 -20.28 12.84
N SER A 103 18.29 -21.24 12.78
CA SER A 103 18.63 -22.66 12.65
C SER A 103 19.18 -23.03 11.27
N LEU A 104 18.71 -22.36 10.21
CA LEU A 104 19.19 -22.55 8.84
C LEU A 104 20.50 -21.79 8.57
N THR A 105 20.66 -20.63 9.19
CA THR A 105 21.86 -19.78 9.05
C THR A 105 22.38 -19.37 10.44
N PRO A 106 23.07 -20.28 11.14
CA PRO A 106 23.70 -19.99 12.43
C PRO A 106 24.67 -18.81 12.32
N GLU A 107 24.84 -18.03 13.39
CA GLU A 107 25.69 -16.82 13.44
C GLU A 107 25.23 -15.64 12.56
N SER A 108 24.03 -15.71 11.99
CA SER A 108 23.48 -14.58 11.23
C SER A 108 23.12 -13.42 12.14
N GLY A 109 23.67 -12.25 11.84
CA GLY A 109 23.34 -11.02 12.54
C GLY A 109 21.92 -10.51 12.28
N GLU A 110 21.47 -9.59 13.12
CA GLU A 110 20.15 -8.95 13.08
C GLU A 110 19.76 -8.48 11.67
N THR A 111 20.65 -7.80 10.95
CA THR A 111 20.38 -7.28 9.60
C THR A 111 19.95 -8.37 8.62
N TYR A 112 20.55 -9.56 8.70
CA TYR A 112 20.22 -10.68 7.81
C TYR A 112 18.85 -11.26 8.15
N VAL A 113 18.56 -11.41 9.45
CA VAL A 113 17.25 -11.87 9.94
C VAL A 113 16.16 -10.89 9.54
N GLN A 114 16.37 -9.59 9.77
CA GLN A 114 15.44 -8.54 9.40
C GLN A 114 15.19 -8.50 7.88
N GLY A 115 16.23 -8.67 7.06
CA GLY A 115 16.09 -8.76 5.61
C GLY A 115 15.28 -9.99 5.18
N SER A 116 15.52 -11.14 5.82
CA SER A 116 14.81 -12.40 5.56
C SER A 116 13.33 -12.32 5.93
N LEU A 117 13.00 -11.60 7.00
CA LEU A 117 11.61 -11.31 7.41
C LEU A 117 10.97 -10.29 6.46
N SER A 118 11.66 -9.19 6.14
CA SER A 118 11.15 -8.08 5.32
C SER A 118 10.84 -8.49 3.88
N GLY A 119 11.51 -9.53 3.35
CA GLY A 119 11.21 -10.08 2.04
C GLY A 119 9.89 -10.84 1.97
N LYS A 120 9.38 -11.33 3.11
CA LYS A 120 8.16 -12.14 3.21
C LYS A 120 7.01 -11.41 3.88
N TYR A 121 7.33 -10.50 4.78
CA TYR A 121 6.40 -9.79 5.65
C TYR A 121 6.78 -8.33 5.74
N LYS A 122 5.78 -7.49 6.03
CA LYS A 122 6.04 -6.09 6.35
C LYS A 122 6.08 -5.97 7.87
N VAL A 123 7.27 -6.25 8.40
CA VAL A 123 7.66 -6.08 9.81
C VAL A 123 7.99 -4.63 10.13
#